data_AF-A0A6J8F280-F1
#
_entry.id   AF-A0A6J8F280-F1
#
_cell.length_a   1.000
_cell.length_b   1.000
_cell.length_c   1.000
_cell.angle_alpha   90.00
_cell.angle_beta   90.00
_cell.angle_gamma   90.00
#
_symmetry.space_group_name_H-M   'P 1'
#
loop_
_entity.id
_entity.type
_entity.pdbx_description
1 polymer ?
#
loop_
_entity_poly.entity_id
_entity_poly.type
_entity_poly.pdbx_seq_one_letter_code
_entity_poly.pdbx_strand_id
1 'polypeptide(L)'
;MANNTEDDIFHDVVMGEEKSQSQGYEAGFEAGKQSGYDEGFRLGWEKGSSIASEVGFYHGFIEELQTKIKDDDSKQRAFKVTETLLKLITELSLDDPTNTLVFEKLENIRAKFKQVMSLLGMKADFNTGQENGQLWGAINQMNRKHLPMDKGCF
;
A
#
# COMPACT_ATOMS: atom_id res chain seq x y z
N MET A 1 58.15 5.08 26.93
CA MET A 1 56.87 5.69 26.51
C MET A 1 55.84 5.20 27.51
N ALA A 2 55.51 6.04 28.50
CA ALA A 2 54.70 5.65 29.64
C ALA A 2 53.25 5.40 29.20
N ASN A 3 52.69 4.29 29.66
CA ASN A 3 51.32 3.88 29.42
C ASN A 3 50.35 4.85 30.10
N ASN A 4 49.64 5.66 29.32
CA ASN A 4 48.47 6.43 29.78
C ASN A 4 47.22 5.53 29.88
N THR A 5 47.32 4.38 30.55
CA THR A 5 46.18 3.48 30.77
C THR A 5 45.32 3.89 31.97
N GLU A 6 45.79 4.78 32.84
CA GLU A 6 44.99 5.32 33.95
C GLU A 6 44.08 6.48 33.50
N ASP A 7 44.46 7.22 32.46
CA ASP A 7 43.60 8.24 31.85
C ASP A 7 42.37 7.61 31.17
N ASP A 8 42.45 6.38 30.65
CA ASP A 8 41.33 5.71 29.95
C ASP A 8 40.17 5.31 30.88
N ILE A 9 40.42 4.84 32.10
CA ILE A 9 39.36 4.32 32.98
C ILE A 9 38.50 5.46 33.54
N PHE A 10 39.13 6.55 33.96
CA PHE A 10 38.41 7.74 34.42
C PHE A 10 37.80 8.53 33.25
N HIS A 11 38.47 8.55 32.08
CA HIS A 11 37.88 9.12 30.86
C HIS A 11 36.62 8.37 30.45
N ASP A 12 36.59 7.04 30.52
CA ASP A 12 35.40 6.25 30.20
C ASP A 12 34.23 6.50 31.15
N VAL A 13 34.50 6.70 32.44
CA VAL A 13 33.47 7.06 33.43
C VAL A 13 32.95 8.49 33.19
N VAL A 14 33.85 9.44 32.92
CA VAL A 14 33.48 10.84 32.65
C VAL A 14 32.70 10.98 31.34
N MET A 15 33.09 10.22 30.31
CA MET A 15 32.43 10.19 29.00
C MET A 15 31.23 9.23 28.97
N GLY A 16 30.93 8.53 30.06
CA GLY A 16 29.88 7.50 30.12
C GLY A 16 28.49 8.03 29.77
N GLU A 17 28.18 9.26 30.19
CA GLU A 17 26.92 9.94 29.84
C GLU A 17 26.84 10.21 28.33
N GLU A 18 27.86 10.83 27.75
CA GLU A 18 27.89 11.17 26.32
C GLU A 18 27.87 9.92 25.44
N LYS A 19 28.61 8.87 25.81
CA LYS A 19 28.57 7.56 25.14
C LYS A 19 27.18 6.94 25.20
N SER A 20 26.53 6.96 26.37
CA SER A 20 25.18 6.40 26.54
C SER A 20 24.14 7.18 25.75
N GLN A 21 24.25 8.52 25.71
CA GLN A 21 23.37 9.37 24.91
C GLN A 21 23.56 9.12 23.41
N SER A 22 24.81 9.05 22.94
CA SER A 22 25.13 8.78 21.54
C SER A 22 24.64 7.39 21.11
N GLN A 23 24.90 6.35 21.90
CA GLN A 23 24.43 4.99 21.65
C GLN A 23 22.91 4.90 21.68
N GLY A 24 22.26 5.55 22.66
CA GLY A 24 20.81 5.59 22.77
C GLY A 24 20.16 6.29 21.58
N TYR A 25 20.76 7.40 21.11
CA TYR A 25 20.30 8.11 19.92
C TYR A 25 20.45 7.24 18.66
N GLU A 26 21.61 6.64 18.43
CA GLU A 26 21.87 5.84 17.24
C GLU A 26 20.97 4.59 17.20
N ALA A 27 20.85 3.88 18.33
CA ALA A 27 19.96 2.73 18.45
C ALA A 27 18.49 3.12 18.25
N GLY A 28 18.05 4.22 18.85
CA GLY A 28 16.69 4.74 18.71
C GLY A 28 16.38 5.20 17.28
N PHE A 29 17.34 5.85 16.62
CA PHE A 29 17.21 6.31 15.25
C PHE A 29 17.09 5.14 14.28
N GLU A 30 17.97 4.14 14.36
CA GLU A 30 17.93 3.00 13.44
C GLU A 30 16.70 2.12 13.69
N ALA A 31 16.31 1.90 14.96
CA ALA A 31 15.08 1.20 15.29
C ALA A 31 13.84 1.94 14.75
N GLY A 32 13.78 3.26 14.92
CA GLY A 32 12.68 4.09 14.41
C GLY A 32 12.60 4.09 12.88
N LYS A 33 13.75 4.19 12.22
CA LYS A 33 13.87 4.13 10.76
C LYS A 33 13.40 2.79 10.20
N GLN A 34 13.87 1.68 10.77
CA GLN A 34 13.47 0.34 10.33
C GLN A 34 11.98 0.10 10.57
N SER A 35 11.48 0.43 11.76
CA SER A 35 10.06 0.27 12.09
C SER A 35 9.17 1.15 11.19
N GLY A 36 9.60 2.38 10.91
CA GLY A 36 8.86 3.28 10.02
C GLY A 36 8.80 2.78 8.59
N TYR A 37 9.91 2.24 8.08
CA TYR A 37 9.97 1.64 6.74
C TYR A 37 9.04 0.42 6.62
N ASP A 38 9.17 -0.53 7.55
CA ASP A 38 8.40 -1.77 7.51
C ASP A 38 6.89 -1.51 7.61
N GLU A 39 6.49 -0.61 8.50
CA GLU A 39 5.08 -0.28 8.68
C GLU A 39 4.53 0.51 7.48
N GLY A 40 5.27 1.51 6.99
CA GLY A 40 4.88 2.28 5.82
C GLY A 40 4.74 1.40 4.57
N PHE A 41 5.69 0.50 4.34
CA PHE A 41 5.66 -0.42 3.21
C PHE A 41 4.49 -1.40 3.32
N ARG A 42 4.29 -2.01 4.49
CA ARG A 42 3.18 -2.94 4.74
C ARG A 42 1.83 -2.29 4.48
N LEU A 43 1.59 -1.10 5.05
CA LEU A 43 0.34 -0.36 4.87
C LEU A 43 0.14 0.05 3.41
N GLY A 44 1.18 0.54 2.75
CA GLY A 44 1.14 0.90 1.33
C GLY A 44 0.78 -0.29 0.44
N TRP A 45 1.42 -1.44 0.67
CA TRP A 45 1.14 -2.67 -0.05
C TRP A 45 -0.30 -3.14 0.14
N GLU A 46 -0.75 -3.23 1.40
CA GLU A 46 -2.09 -3.70 1.75
C GLU A 46 -3.17 -2.81 1.13
N LYS A 47 -3.05 -1.49 1.29
CA LYS A 47 -4.01 -0.53 0.76
C LYS A 47 -3.96 -0.46 -0.76
N GLY A 48 -2.76 -0.41 -1.35
CA GLY A 48 -2.55 -0.37 -2.79
C GLY A 48 -3.12 -1.62 -3.48
N SER A 49 -2.81 -2.81 -2.96
CA SER A 49 -3.33 -4.07 -3.49
C SER A 49 -4.85 -4.15 -3.38
N SER A 50 -5.42 -3.73 -2.25
CA SER A 50 -6.87 -3.68 -2.05
C SER A 50 -7.57 -2.79 -3.09
N ILE A 51 -7.04 -1.58 -3.34
CA ILE A 51 -7.61 -0.64 -4.30
C ILE A 51 -7.45 -1.18 -5.74
N ALA A 52 -6.27 -1.70 -6.07
CA ALA A 52 -6.00 -2.26 -7.39
C ALA A 52 -6.92 -3.45 -7.71
N SER A 53 -7.15 -4.33 -6.74
CA SER A 53 -8.07 -5.47 -6.88
C SER A 53 -9.51 -5.01 -7.12
N GLU A 54 -9.97 -3.99 -6.40
CA GLU A 54 -11.30 -3.41 -6.56
C GLU A 54 -11.50 -2.81 -7.96
N VAL A 55 -10.57 -1.96 -8.39
CA VAL A 55 -10.63 -1.31 -9.70
C VAL A 55 -10.54 -2.33 -10.83
N GLY A 56 -9.66 -3.33 -10.70
CA GLY A 56 -9.54 -4.43 -11.65
C GLY A 56 -10.81 -5.27 -11.76
N PHE A 57 -11.47 -5.56 -10.63
CA PHE A 57 -12.76 -6.25 -10.63
C PHE A 57 -13.83 -5.43 -11.36
N TYR A 58 -13.94 -4.12 -11.08
CA TYR A 58 -14.90 -3.27 -11.77
C TYR A 58 -14.66 -3.25 -13.29
N HIS A 59 -13.40 -3.11 -13.72
CA HIS A 59 -13.03 -3.13 -15.13
C HIS A 59 -13.51 -4.41 -15.82
N GLY A 60 -13.08 -5.58 -15.33
CA GLY A 60 -13.41 -6.87 -15.95
C GLY A 60 -14.91 -7.17 -15.91
N PHE A 61 -15.59 -6.80 -14.82
CA PHE A 61 -17.04 -6.96 -14.72
C PHE A 61 -17.78 -6.12 -15.76
N ILE A 62 -17.36 -4.88 -15.97
CA ILE A 62 -17.97 -3.97 -16.94
C ILE A 62 -17.76 -4.45 -18.37
N GLU A 63 -16.55 -4.89 -18.72
CA GLU A 63 -16.26 -5.41 -20.06
C GLU A 63 -17.17 -6.60 -20.39
N GLU A 64 -17.28 -7.57 -19.49
CA GLU A 64 -18.15 -8.73 -19.65
C GLU A 64 -19.64 -8.36 -19.63
N LEU A 65 -20.01 -7.33 -18.87
CA LEU A 65 -21.38 -6.84 -18.84
C LEU A 65 -21.76 -6.14 -20.15
N GLN A 66 -20.86 -5.33 -20.71
CA GLN A 66 -21.09 -4.61 -21.96
C GLN A 66 -21.34 -5.55 -23.13
N THR A 67 -20.63 -6.68 -23.22
CA THR A 67 -20.88 -7.68 -24.27
C THR A 67 -22.28 -8.29 -24.18
N LYS A 68 -22.82 -8.45 -22.96
CA LYS A 68 -24.14 -9.07 -22.72
C LYS A 68 -25.33 -8.13 -22.90
N ILE A 69 -25.16 -6.83 -22.65
CA ILE A 69 -26.27 -5.86 -22.68
C ILE A 69 -26.29 -5.00 -23.95
N LYS A 70 -25.30 -5.15 -24.85
CA LYS A 70 -25.15 -4.32 -26.06
C LYS A 70 -26.38 -4.32 -26.96
N ASP A 71 -27.05 -5.45 -27.09
CA ASP A 71 -28.20 -5.64 -27.98
C ASP A 71 -29.56 -5.52 -27.26
N ASP A 72 -29.56 -5.17 -25.96
CA ASP A 72 -30.77 -5.04 -25.14
C ASP A 72 -31.15 -3.56 -24.99
N ASP A 73 -32.12 -3.10 -25.79
CA ASP A 73 -32.61 -1.72 -25.78
C ASP A 73 -33.16 -1.27 -24.42
N SER A 74 -33.63 -2.21 -23.60
CA SER A 74 -34.14 -1.92 -22.25
C SER A 74 -33.01 -1.53 -21.28
N LYS A 75 -31.77 -1.92 -21.60
CA LYS A 75 -30.58 -1.71 -20.76
C LYS A 75 -29.61 -0.66 -21.29
N GLN A 76 -29.98 0.07 -22.34
CA GLN A 76 -29.19 1.17 -22.92
C GLN A 76 -28.75 2.22 -21.89
N ARG A 77 -29.60 2.51 -20.90
CA ARG A 77 -29.25 3.43 -19.82
C ARG A 77 -28.10 2.88 -18.95
N ALA A 78 -28.12 1.59 -18.64
CA ALA A 78 -27.03 0.95 -17.89
C ALA A 78 -25.75 0.91 -18.73
N PHE A 79 -25.85 0.62 -20.03
CA PHE A 79 -24.72 0.63 -20.97
C PHE A 79 -23.98 1.97 -20.97
N LYS A 80 -24.70 3.10 -21.10
CA LYS A 80 -24.06 4.44 -21.05
C LYS A 80 -23.34 4.73 -19.72
N VAL A 81 -23.88 4.25 -18.60
CA VAL A 81 -23.21 4.40 -17.30
C VAL A 81 -21.95 3.55 -17.25
N THR A 82 -21.98 2.33 -17.80
CA THR A 82 -20.78 1.49 -17.89
C THR A 82 -19.66 2.12 -18.73
N GLU A 83 -19.97 2.79 -19.84
CA GLU A 83 -18.98 3.53 -20.64
C GLU A 83 -18.35 4.67 -19.84
N THR A 84 -19.15 5.38 -19.04
CA THR A 84 -18.66 6.45 -18.17
C THR A 84 -17.74 5.89 -17.10
N LEU A 85 -18.11 4.76 -16.50
CA LEU A 85 -17.30 4.10 -15.48
C LEU A 85 -15.97 3.59 -16.04
N LEU A 86 -15.97 3.02 -17.24
CA LEU A 86 -14.75 2.59 -17.91
C LEU A 86 -13.77 3.76 -18.12
N LYS A 87 -14.28 4.91 -18.59
CA LYS A 87 -13.47 6.13 -18.74
C LYS A 87 -12.85 6.58 -17.42
N LEU A 88 -13.64 6.61 -16.33
CA LEU A 88 -13.14 6.98 -15.00
C LEU A 88 -12.03 6.03 -14.50
N ILE A 89 -12.14 4.74 -14.81
CA ILE A 89 -11.12 3.74 -14.49
C ILE A 89 -9.85 3.98 -15.33
N THR A 90 -9.96 4.25 -16.62
CA THR A 90 -8.80 4.55 -17.49
C THR A 90 -8.12 5.88 -17.12
N GLU A 91 -8.86 6.87 -16.63
CA GLU A 91 -8.36 8.18 -16.19
C GLU A 91 -7.78 8.16 -14.75
N LEU A 92 -7.82 7.01 -14.08
CA LEU A 92 -7.22 6.82 -12.77
C LEU A 92 -5.69 6.71 -12.92
N SER A 93 -5.02 7.84 -13.12
CA SER A 93 -3.56 7.95 -13.02
C SER A 93 -3.14 7.75 -11.57
N LEU A 94 -2.30 6.73 -11.35
CA LEU A 94 -1.64 6.42 -10.07
C LEU A 94 -0.20 6.95 -10.02
N ASP A 95 0.16 7.83 -10.96
CA ASP A 95 1.56 8.28 -11.16
C ASP A 95 2.07 9.20 -10.03
N ASP A 96 1.16 9.84 -9.29
CA ASP A 96 1.51 10.75 -8.20
C ASP A 96 1.04 10.19 -6.83
N PRO A 97 1.97 9.72 -5.97
CA PRO A 97 1.65 9.21 -4.63
C PRO A 97 1.14 10.28 -3.66
N THR A 98 1.23 11.56 -4.02
CA THR A 98 0.76 12.71 -3.22
C THR A 98 -0.64 13.17 -3.62
N ASN A 99 -1.23 12.57 -4.66
CA ASN A 99 -2.48 13.03 -5.21
C ASN A 99 -3.67 12.64 -4.31
N THR A 100 -4.14 13.63 -3.54
CA THR A 100 -5.31 13.49 -2.66
C THR A 100 -6.61 13.19 -3.42
N LEU A 101 -6.67 13.50 -4.72
CA LEU A 101 -7.85 13.29 -5.56
C LEU A 101 -8.03 11.82 -5.98
N VAL A 102 -7.03 10.94 -5.77
CA VAL A 102 -7.13 9.51 -6.10
C VAL A 102 -8.28 8.85 -5.31
N PHE A 103 -8.43 9.19 -4.04
CA PHE A 103 -9.51 8.66 -3.21
C PHE A 103 -10.88 9.23 -3.62
N GLU A 104 -10.95 10.50 -4.01
CA GLU A 104 -12.19 11.10 -4.53
C GLU A 104 -12.61 10.46 -5.86
N LYS A 105 -11.65 10.23 -6.78
CA LYS A 105 -11.88 9.49 -8.02
C LYS A 105 -12.36 8.05 -7.73
N LEU A 106 -11.75 7.39 -6.76
CA LEU A 106 -12.15 6.04 -6.34
C LEU A 106 -13.59 6.00 -5.80
N GLU A 107 -13.98 6.96 -4.97
CA GLU A 107 -15.36 7.08 -4.48
C GLU A 107 -16.36 7.34 -5.63
N ASN A 108 -15.97 8.15 -6.61
CA ASN A 108 -16.77 8.35 -7.81
C ASN A 108 -16.94 7.05 -8.62
N ILE A 109 -15.87 6.26 -8.78
CA ILE A 109 -15.89 4.94 -9.42
C ILE A 109 -16.85 4.00 -8.68
N ARG A 110 -16.73 3.89 -7.35
CA ARG A 110 -17.61 3.07 -6.49
C ARG A 110 -19.08 3.47 -6.63
N ALA A 111 -19.37 4.78 -6.62
CA ALA A 111 -20.72 5.30 -6.76
C ALA A 111 -21.33 4.96 -8.13
N LYS A 112 -20.55 5.09 -9.21
CA LYS A 112 -20.99 4.70 -10.56
C LYS A 112 -21.18 3.19 -10.70
N PHE A 113 -20.32 2.38 -10.08
CA PHE A 113 -20.51 0.93 -10.05
C PHE A 113 -21.85 0.56 -9.38
N LYS A 114 -22.11 1.11 -8.19
CA LYS A 114 -23.41 0.94 -7.49
C LYS A 114 -24.60 1.40 -8.34
N GLN A 115 -24.44 2.49 -9.10
CA GLN A 115 -25.46 2.96 -10.03
C GLN A 115 -25.75 1.92 -11.14
N VAL A 116 -24.73 1.30 -11.74
CA VAL A 116 -24.89 0.22 -12.72
C VAL A 116 -25.65 -0.96 -12.11
N MET A 117 -25.25 -1.38 -10.90
CA MET A 117 -25.89 -2.48 -10.18
C MET A 117 -27.39 -2.21 -9.90
N SER A 118 -27.71 -0.99 -9.47
CA SER A 118 -29.10 -0.56 -9.25
C SER A 118 -29.93 -0.54 -10.53
N LEU A 119 -29.35 -0.12 -11.66
CA LEU A 119 -30.05 -0.07 -12.95
C LEU A 119 -30.34 -1.47 -13.50
N LEU A 120 -29.51 -2.45 -13.16
CA LEU A 120 -29.66 -3.84 -13.61
C LEU A 120 -30.42 -4.72 -12.60
N GLY A 121 -30.76 -4.18 -11.43
CA GLY A 121 -31.43 -4.93 -10.36
C GLY A 121 -30.58 -6.06 -9.79
N MET A 122 -29.26 -6.00 -9.98
CA MET A 122 -28.32 -7.02 -9.53
C MET A 122 -27.74 -6.65 -8.17
N LYS A 123 -27.47 -7.65 -7.33
CA LYS A 123 -26.67 -7.49 -6.10
C LYS A 123 -25.29 -8.07 -6.39
N ALA A 124 -24.29 -7.19 -6.51
CA ALA A 124 -22.89 -7.56 -6.54
C ALA A 124 -22.19 -6.72 -5.48
N ASP A 125 -21.63 -7.43 -4.52
CA ASP A 125 -20.83 -6.83 -3.47
C ASP A 125 -19.38 -7.23 -3.74
N PHE A 126 -18.51 -6.24 -3.93
CA PHE A 126 -17.08 -6.48 -3.88
C PHE A 126 -16.71 -6.56 -2.40
N ASN A 127 -16.49 -7.79 -1.92
CA ASN A 127 -16.04 -8.01 -0.56
C ASN A 127 -14.51 -8.13 -0.59
N THR A 128 -13.82 -7.09 -0.14
CA THR A 128 -12.39 -7.15 0.15
C THR A 128 -12.21 -8.06 1.36
N GLY A 129 -12.10 -9.36 1.10
CA GLY A 129 -11.73 -10.33 2.12
C GLY A 129 -10.48 -9.83 2.83
N GLN A 130 -10.54 -9.76 4.16
CA GLN A 130 -9.43 -9.35 5.03
C GLN A 130 -8.29 -10.39 5.06
N GLU A 131 -7.95 -10.98 3.91
CA GLU A 131 -6.93 -12.02 3.76
C GLU A 131 -5.51 -11.45 3.58
N ASN A 132 -5.39 -10.12 3.54
CA ASN A 132 -4.11 -9.43 3.30
C ASN A 132 -3.09 -9.64 4.43
N GLY A 133 -3.55 -9.86 5.67
CA GLY A 133 -2.68 -10.14 6.81
C GLY A 133 -1.92 -11.47 6.70
N GLN A 134 -2.53 -12.50 6.09
CA GLN A 134 -1.90 -13.80 5.89
C GLN A 134 -0.91 -13.77 4.72
N LEU A 135 -1.24 -13.06 3.64
CA LEU A 135 -0.36 -12.89 2.48
C LEU A 135 0.87 -12.03 2.80
N TRP A 136 0.74 -10.97 3.60
CA TRP A 136 1.90 -10.20 4.08
C TRP A 136 2.88 -11.08 4.87
N GLY A 137 2.37 -11.96 5.74
CA GLY A 137 3.19 -12.92 6.47
C GLY A 137 4.00 -13.85 5.55
N ALA A 138 3.40 -14.29 4.43
CA ALA A 138 4.06 -15.11 3.43
C ALA A 138 5.07 -14.32 2.56
N ILE A 139 4.72 -13.10 2.13
CA ILE A 139 5.59 -12.22 1.33
C ILE A 139 6.81 -11.77 2.14
N ASN A 140 6.64 -11.44 3.42
CA ASN A 140 7.75 -11.05 4.30
C ASN A 140 8.71 -12.24 4.57
N GLN A 141 8.20 -13.48 4.59
CA GLN A 141 9.05 -14.68 4.62
C GLN A 141 9.84 -14.89 3.31
N MET A 142 9.32 -14.45 2.17
CA MET A 142 10.02 -14.53 0.87
C MET A 142 11.03 -13.38 0.68
N ASN A 143 10.68 -12.14 1.02
CA ASN A 143 11.56 -10.97 0.88
C ASN A 143 12.79 -11.03 1.80
N ARG A 144 12.68 -11.67 2.98
CA ARG A 144 13.86 -11.99 3.82
C ARG A 144 14.89 -12.91 3.14
N LYS A 145 14.54 -13.58 2.04
CA LYS A 145 15.46 -14.43 1.25
C LYS A 145 16.01 -13.75 0.00
N HIS A 146 15.53 -12.55 -0.37
CA HIS A 146 15.89 -11.91 -1.64
C HIS A 146 16.29 -10.42 -1.58
N LEU A 147 16.19 -9.79 -0.40
CA LEU A 147 16.98 -8.59 -0.16
C LEU A 147 18.41 -9.03 0.14
N PRO A 148 19.44 -8.61 -0.63
CA PRO A 148 20.77 -8.57 -0.07
C PRO A 148 20.66 -7.65 1.14
N MET A 149 20.64 -8.27 2.32
CA MET A 149 21.17 -7.62 3.51
C MET A 149 22.56 -7.18 3.05
N ASP A 150 22.71 -5.90 2.70
CA ASP A 150 24.01 -5.30 2.60
C ASP A 150 24.57 -5.41 4.01
N LYS A 151 25.22 -6.55 4.24
CA LYS A 151 26.12 -6.75 5.35
C LYS A 151 27.26 -5.80 5.02
N GLY A 152 27.04 -4.54 5.36
CA GLY A 152 28.10 -3.57 5.55
C GLY A 152 29.13 -4.23 6.45
N CYS A 153 30.17 -4.67 5.77
CA CYS A 153 31.38 -5.25 6.29
C CYS A 153 31.99 -4.38 7.39
N PHE A 154 32.41 -5.05 8.47
CA PHE A 154 33.39 -4.65 9.49
C PHE A 154 33.09 -3.43 10.38
#